data_AF-A0A7J5H8X1-F1
#
_entry.id   AF-A0A7J5H8X1-F1
#
_cell.length_a   1.000
_cell.length_b   1.000
_cell.length_c   1.000
_cell.angle_alpha   90.00
_cell.angle_beta   90.00
_cell.angle_gamma   90.00
#
_symmetry.space_group_name_H-M   'P 1'
#
loop_
_entity.id
_entity.type
_entity.pdbx_description
1 polymer ?
#
loop_
_entity_poly.entity_id
_entity_poly.type
_entity_poly.pdbx_seq_one_letter_code
_entity_poly.pdbx_strand_id
1 'polypeptide(L)'
;MLKQLLFPAKPDGTATSAMLLIARIVFGILLMNHGIQKWTNFQELLAVFPDPLGVGSPLSLGLAIFGELACSMAFIIGFLYRLAMIPMVFTMAVAFFVIHGNDPFATKELAFVYLVVFILMYIIGPGKFAVDRWIGKALFQKARK
;
A
#
# COMPACT_ATOMS: atom_id res chain seq x y z
N MET A 1 -17.57 7.50 12.93
CA MET A 1 -16.21 6.94 13.08
C MET A 1 -15.66 6.38 11.77
N LEU A 2 -16.38 5.52 11.03
CA LEU A 2 -15.91 4.96 9.75
C LEU A 2 -15.53 6.02 8.68
N LYS A 3 -16.24 7.16 8.64
CA LYS A 3 -15.97 8.25 7.69
C LYS A 3 -14.70 9.05 7.98
N GLN A 4 -14.34 9.24 9.25
CA GLN A 4 -13.07 9.87 9.64
C GLN A 4 -11.90 8.91 9.48
N LEU A 5 -12.15 7.61 9.69
CA LEU A 5 -11.20 6.57 9.32
C LEU A 5 -10.99 6.60 7.81
N LEU A 6 -12.01 6.62 6.95
CA LEU A 6 -11.83 6.59 5.49
C LEU A 6 -11.33 7.93 4.89
N PHE A 7 -11.72 9.08 5.46
CA PHE A 7 -11.41 10.42 4.95
C PHE A 7 -10.79 11.31 6.04
N PRO A 8 -9.45 11.35 6.17
CA PRO A 8 -8.78 12.17 7.17
C PRO A 8 -8.94 13.67 6.87
N ALA A 9 -9.25 14.45 7.90
CA ALA A 9 -9.64 15.85 7.78
C ALA A 9 -8.47 16.81 7.50
N LYS A 10 -7.21 16.42 7.70
CA LYS A 10 -6.02 17.29 7.53
C LYS A 10 -4.84 16.44 7.06
N PRO A 11 -4.05 16.90 6.07
CA PRO A 11 -3.48 18.25 6.06
C PRO A 11 -4.14 19.22 5.08
N ASP A 12 -4.50 20.39 5.59
CA ASP A 12 -5.09 21.49 4.80
C ASP A 12 -4.03 22.41 4.16
N GLY A 13 -2.74 22.13 4.32
CA GLY A 13 -1.66 22.81 3.61
C GLY A 13 -1.44 22.23 2.21
N THR A 14 -1.38 23.09 1.18
CA THR A 14 -1.06 22.68 -0.20
C THR A 14 0.35 22.08 -0.28
N ALA A 15 1.32 22.68 0.41
CA ALA A 15 2.69 22.16 0.50
C ALA A 15 2.75 20.77 1.14
N THR A 16 2.09 20.56 2.28
CA THR A 16 2.01 19.23 2.94
C THR A 16 1.34 18.20 2.05
N SER A 17 0.28 18.57 1.35
CA SER A 17 -0.38 17.67 0.40
C SER A 17 0.51 17.31 -0.79
N ALA A 18 1.34 18.24 -1.26
CA ALA A 18 2.31 17.99 -2.33
C ALA A 18 3.41 17.03 -1.85
N MET A 19 3.93 17.23 -0.64
CA MET A 19 4.89 16.30 -0.03
C MET A 19 4.31 14.89 0.12
N LEU A 20 3.05 14.76 0.53
CA LEU A 20 2.37 13.47 0.59
C LEU A 20 2.16 12.84 -0.79
N LEU A 21 1.88 13.63 -1.82
CA LEU A 21 1.82 13.14 -3.19
C LEU A 21 3.18 12.61 -3.67
N ILE A 22 4.26 13.36 -3.41
CA ILE A 22 5.62 12.93 -3.75
C ILE A 22 5.95 11.63 -3.02
N ALA A 23 5.68 11.55 -1.71
CA ALA A 23 5.88 10.33 -0.94
C ALA A 23 5.08 9.15 -1.52
N ARG A 24 3.81 9.37 -1.91
CA ARG A 24 2.98 8.33 -2.54
C ARG A 24 3.58 7.84 -3.85
N ILE A 25 4.05 8.76 -4.70
CA ILE A 25 4.69 8.42 -5.97
C ILE A 25 5.98 7.63 -5.74
N VAL A 26 6.87 8.13 -4.88
CA VAL A 26 8.18 7.50 -4.62
C VAL A 26 8.00 6.11 -4.02
N PHE A 27 7.38 6.00 -2.85
CA PHE A 27 7.22 4.71 -2.18
C PHE A 27 6.26 3.77 -2.91
N GLY A 28 5.27 4.31 -3.62
CA GLY A 28 4.38 3.54 -4.46
C GLY A 28 5.11 2.91 -5.65
N ILE A 29 5.93 3.67 -6.38
CA ILE A 29 6.72 3.12 -7.50
C ILE A 29 7.74 2.10 -7.00
N LEU A 30 8.40 2.39 -5.88
CA LEU A 30 9.37 1.48 -5.29
C LEU A 30 8.74 0.12 -4.92
N LEU A 31 7.58 0.13 -4.26
CA LEU A 31 6.86 -1.12 -3.97
C LEU A 31 6.32 -1.79 -5.24
N MET A 32 5.81 -0.99 -6.18
CA MET A 32 5.29 -1.45 -7.45
C MET A 32 6.34 -2.21 -8.27
N ASN A 33 7.61 -1.82 -8.17
CA ASN A 33 8.70 -2.54 -8.83
C ASN A 33 8.83 -3.99 -8.34
N HIS A 34 8.64 -4.25 -7.04
CA HIS A 34 8.59 -5.61 -6.51
C HIS A 34 7.41 -6.40 -7.07
N GLY A 35 6.24 -5.76 -7.19
CA GLY A 35 5.06 -6.37 -7.82
C GLY A 35 5.25 -6.68 -9.30
N ILE A 36 5.89 -5.78 -10.06
CA ILE A 36 6.23 -5.99 -11.48
C ILE A 36 7.19 -7.17 -11.60
N GLN A 37 8.25 -7.23 -10.80
CA GLN A 37 9.21 -8.35 -10.81
C GLN A 37 8.54 -9.69 -10.51
N LYS A 38 7.59 -9.73 -9.57
CA LYS A 38 6.81 -10.93 -9.27
C LYS A 38 5.87 -11.32 -10.41
N TRP A 39 5.27 -10.35 -11.09
CA TRP A 39 4.41 -10.59 -12.25
C TRP A 39 5.20 -11.09 -13.46
N THR A 40 6.36 -10.50 -13.75
CA THR A 40 7.19 -10.90 -14.90
C THR A 40 7.74 -12.32 -14.73
N ASN A 41 8.10 -12.69 -13.50
CA ASN A 41 8.66 -14.00 -13.18
C ASN A 41 7.59 -14.97 -12.62
N PHE A 42 6.32 -14.73 -12.93
CA PHE A 42 5.20 -15.43 -12.30
C PHE A 42 5.33 -16.96 -12.42
N GLN A 43 5.72 -17.47 -13.60
CA GLN A 43 5.77 -18.92 -13.83
C GLN A 43 6.91 -19.63 -13.10
N GLU A 44 8.03 -18.93 -12.93
CA GLU A 44 9.19 -19.46 -12.19
C GLU A 44 8.91 -19.46 -10.69
N LEU A 45 8.27 -18.39 -10.19
CA LEU A 45 7.96 -18.22 -8.77
C LEU A 45 6.78 -19.07 -8.32
N LEU A 46 5.86 -19.44 -9.21
CA LEU A 46 4.61 -20.13 -8.87
C LEU A 46 4.81 -21.46 -8.10
N ALA A 47 5.94 -22.13 -8.31
CA ALA A 47 6.27 -23.39 -7.65
C ALA A 47 7.08 -23.24 -6.34
N VAL A 48 7.75 -22.10 -6.15
CA VAL A 48 8.74 -21.90 -5.07
C VAL A 48 8.41 -20.72 -4.16
N PHE A 49 7.34 -19.97 -4.46
CA PHE A 49 6.97 -18.80 -3.69
C PHE A 49 6.57 -19.19 -2.27
N PRO A 50 7.06 -18.47 -1.24
CA PRO A 50 6.70 -18.77 0.14
C PRO A 50 5.19 -18.67 0.36
N ASP A 51 4.64 -19.63 1.09
CA ASP A 51 3.22 -19.69 1.43
C ASP A 51 3.00 -19.63 2.95
N PRO A 52 3.16 -18.45 3.57
CA PRO A 52 3.03 -18.29 5.01
C PRO A 52 1.59 -18.47 5.51
N LEU A 53 0.60 -18.41 4.61
CA LEU A 53 -0.83 -18.53 4.94
C LEU A 53 -1.38 -19.94 4.72
N GLY A 54 -0.59 -20.86 4.12
CA GLY A 54 -1.02 -22.23 3.83
C GLY A 54 -2.10 -22.31 2.75
N VAL A 55 -2.18 -21.32 1.85
CA VAL A 55 -3.21 -21.23 0.78
C VAL A 55 -2.71 -21.71 -0.59
N GLY A 56 -1.46 -22.15 -0.66
CA GLY A 56 -0.72 -22.53 -1.85
C GLY A 56 0.15 -21.38 -2.39
N SER A 57 1.35 -21.75 -2.86
CA SER A 57 2.31 -20.86 -3.53
C SER A 57 1.69 -20.00 -4.65
N PRO A 58 0.85 -20.53 -5.57
CA PRO A 58 0.23 -19.71 -6.62
C PRO A 58 -0.65 -18.58 -6.06
N LEU A 59 -1.45 -18.88 -5.04
CA LEU A 59 -2.37 -17.90 -4.46
C LEU A 59 -1.61 -16.88 -3.62
N SER A 60 -0.62 -17.32 -2.84
CA SER A 60 0.26 -16.43 -2.08
C SER A 60 1.04 -15.48 -2.99
N LEU A 61 1.55 -15.94 -4.14
CA LEU A 61 2.17 -15.09 -5.15
C LEU A 61 1.16 -14.10 -5.75
N GLY A 62 -0.04 -14.54 -6.08
CA GLY A 62 -1.11 -13.67 -6.59
C GLY A 62 -1.50 -12.58 -5.61
N LEU A 63 -1.64 -12.91 -4.32
CA LEU A 63 -1.93 -11.95 -3.25
C LEU A 63 -0.78 -10.95 -3.05
N ALA A 64 0.47 -11.42 -3.11
CA ALA A 64 1.64 -10.55 -3.04
C ALA A 64 1.68 -9.57 -4.22
N ILE A 65 1.43 -10.03 -5.45
CA ILE A 65 1.35 -9.16 -6.62
C ILE A 65 0.20 -8.16 -6.47
N PHE A 66 -0.98 -8.60 -6.02
CA PHE A 66 -2.09 -7.68 -5.81
C PHE A 66 -1.75 -6.58 -4.79
N GLY A 67 -1.11 -6.95 -3.67
CA GLY A 67 -0.68 -6.01 -2.64
C GLY A 67 0.44 -5.08 -3.07
N GLU A 68 1.36 -5.54 -3.91
CA GLU A 68 2.54 -4.75 -4.29
C GLU A 68 2.37 -3.99 -5.61
N LEU A 69 1.55 -4.47 -6.54
CA LEU A 69 1.34 -3.85 -7.86
C LEU A 69 0.04 -3.07 -7.90
N ALA A 70 -1.10 -3.76 -7.79
CA ALA A 70 -2.42 -3.15 -7.94
C ALA A 70 -2.72 -2.15 -6.82
N CYS A 71 -2.43 -2.52 -5.56
CA CYS A 71 -2.63 -1.65 -4.41
C CYS A 71 -1.63 -0.46 -4.41
N SER A 72 -0.39 -0.66 -4.85
CA SER A 72 0.56 0.47 -5.02
C SER A 72 0.08 1.48 -6.05
N MET A 73 -0.49 1.02 -7.17
CA MET A 73 -1.09 1.91 -8.16
C MET A 73 -2.25 2.72 -7.56
N ALA A 74 -3.16 2.05 -6.83
CA ALA A 74 -4.27 2.71 -6.13
C ALA A 74 -3.77 3.70 -5.07
N PHE A 75 -2.70 3.36 -4.35
CA PHE A 75 -2.03 4.22 -3.37
C PHE A 75 -1.44 5.48 -4.00
N ILE A 76 -0.76 5.38 -5.15
CA ILE A 76 -0.22 6.52 -5.90
C ILE A 76 -1.37 7.48 -6.29
N ILE A 77 -2.42 6.93 -6.89
CA ILE A 77 -3.60 7.70 -7.32
C ILE A 77 -4.34 8.29 -6.11
N GLY A 78 -4.26 7.65 -4.95
CA GLY A 78 -5.05 7.97 -3.78
C GLY A 78 -6.52 7.60 -3.97
N PHE A 79 -6.76 6.43 -4.57
CA PHE A 79 -8.07 5.82 -4.75
C PHE A 79 -8.25 4.66 -3.77
N LEU A 80 -9.35 4.67 -3.01
CA LEU A 80 -9.60 3.79 -1.88
C LEU A 80 -8.35 3.66 -0.98
N TYR A 81 -7.68 4.79 -0.73
CA TYR A 81 -6.29 4.85 -0.25
C TYR A 81 -6.05 3.96 0.97
N ARG A 82 -6.93 4.03 1.96
CA ARG A 82 -6.77 3.23 3.18
C ARG A 82 -7.04 1.75 2.96
N LEU A 83 -7.95 1.40 2.06
CA LEU A 83 -8.17 0.00 1.72
C LEU A 83 -6.98 -0.55 0.93
N ALA A 84 -6.44 0.21 -0.02
CA ALA A 84 -5.25 -0.16 -0.79
C ALA A 84 -4.01 -0.35 0.09
N MET A 85 -3.85 0.46 1.14
CA MET A 85 -2.73 0.33 2.05
C MET A 85 -2.79 -0.91 2.96
N ILE A 86 -3.96 -1.49 3.20
CA ILE A 86 -4.08 -2.68 4.07
C ILE A 86 -3.28 -3.86 3.48
N PRO A 87 -3.49 -4.27 2.21
CA PRO A 87 -2.65 -5.26 1.56
C PRO A 87 -1.17 -4.89 1.53
N MET A 88 -0.82 -3.62 1.27
CA MET A 88 0.59 -3.18 1.22
C MET A 88 1.31 -3.32 2.57
N VAL A 89 0.65 -2.91 3.65
CA VAL A 89 1.17 -3.06 5.02
C VAL A 89 1.27 -4.53 5.38
N PHE A 90 0.26 -5.31 5.01
CA PHE A 90 0.22 -6.75 5.27
C PHE A 90 1.37 -7.50 4.58
N THR A 91 1.64 -7.24 3.30
CA THR A 91 2.74 -7.92 2.58
C THR A 91 4.10 -7.59 3.20
N MET A 92 4.34 -6.34 3.59
CA MET A 92 5.59 -5.95 4.26
C MET A 92 5.71 -6.53 5.68
N ALA A 93 4.60 -6.62 6.43
CA ALA A 93 4.60 -7.25 7.73
C ALA A 93 4.91 -8.75 7.64
N VAL A 94 4.30 -9.46 6.69
CA VAL A 94 4.60 -10.87 6.44
C VAL A 94 6.06 -11.05 5.99
N ALA A 95 6.56 -10.19 5.11
CA ALA A 95 7.96 -10.23 4.68
C ALA A 95 8.93 -10.06 5.87
N PHE A 96 8.69 -9.08 6.75
CA PHE A 96 9.57 -8.78 7.88
C PHE A 96 9.49 -9.80 9.02
N PHE A 97 8.28 -10.17 9.43
CA PHE A 97 8.06 -11.00 10.63
C PHE A 97 8.06 -12.50 10.33
N VAL A 98 7.60 -12.91 9.15
CA VAL A 98 7.40 -14.33 8.82
C VAL A 98 8.49 -14.84 7.89
N ILE A 99 8.65 -14.23 6.71
CA ILE A 99 9.61 -14.72 5.70
C ILE A 99 11.05 -14.51 6.18
N HIS A 100 11.38 -13.30 6.66
CA HIS A 100 12.69 -12.96 7.19
C HIS A 100 12.73 -12.97 8.73
N GLY A 101 11.81 -13.67 9.39
CA GLY A 101 11.69 -13.66 10.85
C GLY A 101 13.00 -14.01 11.57
N ASN A 102 13.69 -15.04 11.07
CA ASN A 102 14.95 -15.57 11.61
C ASN A 102 16.21 -14.91 11.03
N ASP A 103 16.07 -14.06 10.02
CA ASP A 103 17.22 -13.42 9.36
C ASP A 103 17.75 -12.24 10.19
N PRO A 104 19.06 -11.91 10.06
CA PRO A 104 19.63 -10.71 10.64
C PRO A 104 18.85 -9.46 10.24
N PHE A 105 18.77 -8.46 11.12
CA PHE A 105 18.00 -7.24 10.87
C PHE A 105 18.42 -6.54 9.56
N ALA A 106 19.70 -6.53 9.24
CA ALA A 106 20.22 -5.94 8.00
C ALA A 106 19.57 -6.50 6.72
N THR A 107 19.17 -7.78 6.72
CA THR A 107 18.50 -8.41 5.56
C THR A 107 17.05 -7.96 5.40
N LYS A 108 16.39 -7.59 6.50
CA LYS A 108 14.96 -7.24 6.56
C LYS A 108 14.69 -5.76 6.85
N GLU A 109 15.72 -4.96 6.99
CA GLU A 109 15.63 -3.52 7.26
C GLU A 109 14.77 -2.81 6.22
N LEU A 110 14.90 -3.16 4.93
CA LEU A 110 14.12 -2.55 3.88
C LEU A 110 12.61 -2.83 4.02
N ALA A 111 12.23 -4.07 4.35
CA ALA A 111 10.83 -4.43 4.60
C ALA A 111 10.27 -3.67 5.82
N PHE A 112 11.11 -3.47 6.85
CA PHE A 112 10.75 -2.66 8.02
C PHE A 112 10.55 -1.18 7.67
N VAL A 113 11.43 -0.60 6.85
CA VAL A 113 11.32 0.79 6.41
C VAL A 113 10.02 1.01 5.65
N TYR A 114 9.68 0.15 4.67
CA TYR A 114 8.39 0.23 3.99
C TYR A 114 7.21 0.10 4.96
N LEU A 115 7.27 -0.86 5.87
CA LEU A 115 6.22 -1.08 6.87
C LEU A 115 5.97 0.19 7.71
N VAL A 116 7.03 0.78 8.26
CA VAL A 116 6.94 2.00 9.09
C VAL A 116 6.43 3.18 8.26
N VAL A 117 6.97 3.40 7.07
CA VAL A 117 6.53 4.49 6.19
C VAL A 117 5.05 4.34 5.84
N PHE A 118 4.59 3.13 5.48
CA PHE A 118 3.20 2.90 5.16
C PHE A 118 2.28 3.05 6.38
N ILE A 119 2.69 2.62 7.57
CA ILE A 119 1.90 2.86 8.80
C ILE A 119 1.75 4.37 9.05
N LEU A 120 2.84 5.14 8.96
CA LEU A 120 2.80 6.60 9.13
C LEU A 120 1.91 7.26 8.09
N MET A 121 2.04 6.86 6.81
CA MET A 121 1.23 7.38 5.71
C MET A 121 -0.25 6.97 5.81
N TYR A 122 -0.55 5.81 6.41
CA TYR A 122 -1.92 5.39 6.69
C TYR A 122 -2.57 6.28 7.75
N ILE A 123 -1.82 6.64 8.81
CA ILE A 123 -2.28 7.51 9.88
C ILE A 123 -2.51 8.93 9.35
N ILE A 124 -1.54 9.50 8.64
CA ILE A 124 -1.59 10.87 8.10
C ILE A 124 -2.67 11.01 7.02
N GLY A 125 -2.81 10.01 6.15
CA GLY A 125 -3.76 10.03 5.05
C GLY A 125 -3.20 10.59 3.72
N PRO A 126 -4.03 10.61 2.66
CA PRO A 126 -3.55 10.78 1.30
C PRO A 126 -3.34 12.24 0.85
N GLY A 127 -3.74 13.23 1.67
CA GLY A 127 -3.64 14.65 1.32
C GLY A 127 -4.71 15.16 0.34
N LYS A 128 -4.55 16.40 -0.16
CA LYS A 128 -5.51 17.06 -1.08
C LYS A 128 -5.54 16.46 -2.49
N PHE A 129 -4.41 15.96 -2.98
CA PHE A 129 -4.24 15.46 -4.35
C PHE A 129 -4.59 13.98 -4.48
N ALA A 130 -5.62 13.54 -3.76
CA ALA A 130 -6.08 12.15 -3.75
C ALA A 130 -7.46 12.09 -4.41
N VAL A 131 -7.66 11.12 -5.29
CA VAL A 131 -8.94 10.94 -6.01
C VAL A 131 -10.09 10.73 -5.02
N ASP A 132 -9.85 10.07 -3.88
CA ASP A 132 -10.83 9.89 -2.81
C ASP A 132 -11.43 11.21 -2.30
N ARG A 133 -10.66 12.30 -2.30
CA ARG A 133 -11.14 13.61 -1.84
C ARG A 133 -12.10 14.24 -2.86
N TRP A 134 -11.91 13.98 -4.15
CA TRP A 134 -12.81 14.44 -5.21
C TRP A 134 -14.11 13.63 -5.22
N ILE A 135 -14.01 12.30 -5.10
CA ILE A 135 -15.18 11.41 -4.99
C ILE A 135 -16.00 11.75 -3.75
N GLY A 136 -15.34 11.95 -2.60
CA GLY A 136 -15.99 12.39 -1.38
C GLY A 136 -16.76 13.71 -1.57
N LYS A 137 -16.13 14.74 -2.14
CA LYS A 137 -16.80 16.02 -2.41
C LYS A 137 -18.02 15.86 -3.33
N ALA A 138 -17.92 15.07 -4.40
CA ALA A 138 -19.02 14.85 -5.34
C ALA A 138 -20.21 14.13 -4.67
N LEU A 139 -19.94 13.09 -3.88
CA LEU A 139 -20.98 12.36 -3.14
C LEU A 139 -21.65 13.23 -2.07
N PHE A 140 -20.89 14.06 -1.34
CA PHE A 140 -21.43 14.96 -0.31
C PHE A 140 -22.21 16.16 -0.87
N GLN A 141 -21.95 16.59 -2.11
CA GLN A 141 -22.77 17.59 -2.79
C GLN A 141 -24.12 17.03 -3.25
N LYS A 142 -24.14 15.76 -3.69
CA LYS A 142 -25.36 15.09 -4.15
C LYS A 142 -26.32 14.72 -3.01
N ALA A 143 -25.81 14.49 -1.79
CA ALA A 143 -26.62 14.22 -0.60
C ALA A 143 -27.20 15.48 0.08
N ARG A 144 -26.82 16.68 -0.38
CA ARG A 144 -27.33 17.97 0.13
C ARG A 144 -28.31 18.66 -0.82
N LYS A 145 -28.52 18.11 -2.01
CA LYS A 145 -29.62 18.45 -2.92
C LYS A 145 -30.71 17.42 -2.73
#